data_AF-A0A382NM03-F1
#
_entry.id   AF-A0A382NM03-F1
#
_cell.length_a   1.000
_cell.length_b   1.000
_cell.length_c   1.000
_cell.angle_alpha   90.00
_cell.angle_beta   90.00
_cell.angle_gamma   90.00
#
_symmetry.space_group_name_H-M   'P 1'
#
loop_
_entity.id
_entity.type
_entity.pdbx_description
1 polymer ?
#
loop_
_entity_poly.entity_id
_entity_poly.type
_entity_poly.pdbx_seq_one_letter_code
_entity_poly.pdbx_strand_id
1 'polypeptide(L)' 'MMSAFADGLLATAVSRQTKRRGVTVRMVCDLIEAVVVGTWLDGTAWVTGQESEMAYAEAEAFADGNLVFTASGVFRTFEG' A
#
# COMPACT_ATOMS: atom_id res chain seq x y z
N MET A 1 8.96 1.72 -10.24
CA MET A 1 9.16 0.76 -9.12
C MET A 1 8.39 1.17 -7.87
N MET A 2 8.35 2.45 -7.48
CA MET A 2 7.64 2.89 -6.25
C MET A 2 6.16 2.49 -6.20
N SER A 3 5.40 2.69 -7.29
CA SER A 3 4.00 2.26 -7.35
C SER A 3 3.81 0.74 -7.23
N ALA A 4 4.73 -0.06 -7.77
CA ALA A 4 4.69 -1.52 -7.61
C ALA A 4 5.01 -1.94 -6.16
N PHE A 5 5.94 -1.24 -5.50
CA PHE A 5 6.22 -1.44 -4.08
C PHE A 5 5.01 -1.05 -3.22
N ALA A 6 4.37 0.09 -3.52
CA ALA A 6 3.15 0.53 -2.86
C ALA A 6 2.00 -0.49 -3.00
N ASP A 7 1.76 -1.00 -4.22
CA ASP A 7 0.73 -2.03 -4.46
C ASP A 7 1.00 -3.29 -3.64
N GLY A 8 2.23 -3.82 -3.66
CA GLY A 8 2.60 -4.98 -2.87
C GLY A 8 2.48 -4.76 -1.35
N LEU A 9 2.84 -3.56 -0.88
CA LEU A 9 2.75 -3.18 0.53
C LEU A 9 1.29 -3.11 1.00
N LEU A 10 0.44 -2.40 0.25
CA LEU A 10 -1.00 -2.28 0.50
C LEU A 10 -1.71 -3.64 0.42
N ALA A 11 -1.47 -4.42 -0.64
CA ALA A 11 -2.06 -5.74 -0.83
C ALA A 11 -1.68 -6.71 0.30
N THR A 12 -0.42 -6.63 0.78
CA THR A 12 0.05 -7.42 1.91
C THR A 12 -0.67 -7.05 3.20
N ALA A 13 -0.85 -5.76 3.48
CA ALA A 13 -1.60 -5.30 4.65
C ALA A 13 -3.06 -5.80 4.59
N VAL A 14 -3.72 -5.64 3.44
CA VAL A 14 -5.10 -6.13 3.23
C VAL A 14 -5.19 -7.65 3.43
N SER A 15 -4.32 -8.43 2.80
CA SER A 15 -4.35 -9.89 2.92
C SER A 15 -4.13 -10.35 4.36
N ARG A 16 -3.16 -9.75 5.07
CA ARG A 16 -2.83 -10.10 6.46
C ARG A 16 -3.95 -9.74 7.43
N GLN A 17 -4.58 -8.58 7.26
CA GLN A 17 -5.64 -8.09 8.15
C GLN A 17 -6.96 -8.82 7.90
N THR A 18 -7.38 -8.93 6.62
CA THR A 18 -8.69 -9.48 6.26
C THR A 18 -8.72 -11.00 6.20
N LYS A 19 -7.54 -11.66 6.13
CA LYS A 19 -7.38 -13.10 5.85
C LYS A 19 -8.04 -13.55 4.53
N ARG A 20 -8.24 -12.62 3.60
CA ARG A 20 -8.87 -12.85 2.30
C ARG A 20 -7.88 -12.60 1.17
N ARG A 21 -8.19 -13.16 0.00
CA ARG A 21 -7.50 -12.80 -1.24
C ARG A 21 -8.07 -11.47 -1.71
N GLY A 22 -7.21 -10.57 -2.19
CA GLY A 22 -7.58 -9.24 -2.65
C GLY A 22 -7.10 -8.96 -4.05
N VAL A 23 -7.85 -8.18 -4.81
CA VAL A 23 -7.47 -7.61 -6.11
C VAL A 23 -7.53 -6.10 -6.01
N THR A 24 -6.46 -5.41 -6.41
CA THR A 24 -6.40 -3.95 -6.45
C THR A 24 -7.44 -3.39 -7.42
N VAL A 25 -8.34 -2.53 -6.92
CA VAL A 25 -9.37 -1.84 -7.73
C VAL A 25 -8.90 -0.43 -8.08
N ARG A 26 -8.31 0.28 -7.12
CA ARG A 26 -7.74 1.61 -7.30
C ARG A 26 -6.54 1.74 -6.38
N MET A 27 -5.51 2.43 -6.87
CA MET A 27 -4.41 2.91 -6.06
C MET A 27 -4.06 4.33 -6.49
N VAL A 28 -3.86 5.21 -5.52
CA VAL A 28 -3.28 6.54 -5.71
C VAL A 28 -1.96 6.56 -4.99
N CYS A 29 -0.91 7.08 -5.63
CA CYS A 29 0.38 7.30 -5.00
C CYS A 29 0.75 8.76 -5.17
N ASP A 30 1.06 9.42 -4.06
CA ASP A 30 1.60 10.76 -4.06
C ASP A 30 3.11 10.65 -3.89
N LEU A 31 3.86 11.06 -4.93
CA LEU A 31 5.32 11.06 -4.91
C LEU A 31 5.79 12.41 -4.37
N ILE A 32 6.31 12.40 -3.14
CA ILE A 32 6.60 13.62 -2.38
C ILE A 32 8.03 14.09 -2.65
N GLU A 33 8.97 13.16 -2.76
CA GLU A 33 10.39 13.46 -2.95
C GLU A 33 11.07 12.49 -3.92
N ALA A 34 12.09 12.97 -4.62
CA ALA A 34 12.94 12.12 -5.44
C ALA A 34 13.88 11.30 -4.57
N VAL A 35 14.03 10.01 -4.88
CA VAL A 35 14.91 9.09 -4.13
C VAL A 35 16.09 8.70 -5.01
N VAL A 36 17.29 8.76 -4.43
CA VAL A 36 18.52 8.31 -5.11
C VAL A 36 18.47 6.79 -5.27
N VAL A 37 18.79 6.31 -6.48
CA VAL A 37 18.85 4.87 -6.74
C VAL A 37 19.92 4.23 -5.87
N GLY A 38 19.56 3.16 -5.17
CA GLY A 38 20.42 2.45 -4.22
C GLY A 38 20.14 2.82 -2.76
N THR A 39 19.42 3.91 -2.49
CA THR A 39 18.91 4.20 -1.15
C THR A 39 17.88 3.17 -0.73
N TRP A 40 17.94 2.76 0.55
CA TRP A 40 16.98 1.82 1.11
C TRP A 40 15.61 2.48 1.24
N LEU A 41 14.58 1.78 0.76
CA LEU A 41 13.19 2.21 0.85
C LEU A 41 12.46 1.27 1.80
N ASP A 42 11.96 1.79 2.91
CA ASP A 42 11.10 1.07 3.84
C ASP A 42 9.69 1.65 3.81
N GLY A 43 8.68 0.83 4.10
CA GLY A 43 7.30 1.29 4.07
C GLY A 43 6.40 0.51 5.02
N THR A 44 5.36 1.19 5.48
CA THR A 44 4.34 0.64 6.37
C THR A 44 2.97 0.90 5.75
N ALA A 45 2.09 -0.11 5.80
CA ALA A 45 0.71 0.03 5.39
C ALA A 45 -0.24 -0.51 6.45
N TRP A 46 -1.45 0.05 6.48
CA TRP A 46 -2.51 -0.35 7.39
C TRP A 46 -3.87 -0.31 6.67
N VAL A 47 -4.78 -1.16 7.11
CA VAL A 47 -6.17 -1.16 6.64
C VAL A 47 -6.93 -0.10 7.41
N THR A 48 -7.59 0.81 6.70
CA THR A 48 -8.41 1.88 7.27
C THR A 48 -9.88 1.49 7.39
N GLY A 49 -10.32 0.48 6.66
CA GLY A 49 -11.68 -0.05 6.76
C GLY A 49 -11.91 -1.29 5.92
N GLN A 50 -12.98 -2.01 6.24
CA GLN A 50 -13.48 -3.13 5.45
C GLN A 50 -15.00 -3.11 5.48
N GLU A 51 -15.62 -3.22 4.31
CA GLU A 51 -17.07 -3.31 4.16
C GLU A 51 -17.42 -4.29 3.03
N SER A 52 -18.21 -5.31 3.35
CA SER A 52 -18.61 -6.35 2.37
C SER A 52 -17.38 -7.00 1.70
N GLU A 53 -17.29 -6.92 0.38
CA GLU A 53 -16.19 -7.38 -0.46
C GLU A 53 -15.14 -6.29 -0.75
N MET A 54 -15.11 -5.19 0.00
CA MET A 54 -14.15 -4.10 -0.17
C MET A 54 -13.28 -3.91 1.06
N ALA A 55 -11.99 -3.64 0.83
CA ALA A 55 -11.04 -3.23 1.84
C ALA A 55 -10.32 -1.95 1.40
N TYR A 56 -10.05 -1.07 2.36
CA TYR A 56 -9.39 0.21 2.17
C TYR A 56 -8.08 0.21 2.94
N ALA A 57 -7.01 0.68 2.32
CA ALA A 57 -5.70 0.68 2.95
C ALA A 57 -4.93 1.95 2.59
N GLU A 58 -4.07 2.36 3.51
CA GLU A 58 -3.16 3.49 3.37
C GLU A 58 -1.73 3.00 3.60
N ALA A 59 -0.76 3.72 3.04
CA ALA A 59 0.65 3.42 3.19
C ALA A 59 1.50 4.69 3.19
N GLU A 60 2.62 4.60 3.89
CA GLU A 60 3.72 5.56 3.87
C GLU A 60 5.03 4.82 3.61
N ALA A 61 5.97 5.49 2.94
CA ALA A 61 7.31 4.98 2.79
C ALA A 61 8.36 6.06 2.95
N PHE A 62 9.49 5.63 3.48
CA PHE A 62 10.60 6.48 3.87
C PHE A 62 11.89 6.02 3.18
N ALA A 63 12.75 6.99 2.88
CA ALA A 63 14.12 6.75 2.44
C ALA A 63 15.05 7.73 3.17
N ASP A 64 16.13 7.21 3.77
CA ASP A 64 17.04 7.99 4.62
C ASP A 64 16.32 8.83 5.70
N GLY A 65 15.20 8.32 6.22
CA GLY A 65 14.38 8.99 7.24
C GLY A 65 13.40 10.05 6.74
N ASN A 66 13.34 10.31 5.43
CA ASN A 66 12.40 11.26 4.84
C ASN A 66 11.20 10.53 4.23
N LEU A 67 10.00 11.12 4.34
CA LEU A 67 8.78 10.60 3.69
C LEU A 67 8.87 10.83 2.18
N VAL A 68 8.88 9.76 1.40
CA VAL A 68 9.12 9.85 -0.06
C VAL A 68 7.88 9.54 -0.89
N PHE A 69 6.97 8.71 -0.37
CA PHE A 69 5.62 8.57 -0.95
C PHE A 69 4.57 8.20 0.10
N THR A 70 3.33 8.58 -0.20
CA THR A 70 2.13 7.99 0.41
C THR A 70 1.31 7.27 -0.64
N ALA A 71 0.50 6.29 -0.22
CA ALA A 71 -0.41 5.62 -1.13
C ALA A 71 -1.73 5.26 -0.45
N SER A 72 -2.84 5.47 -1.16
CA SER A 72 -4.18 5.00 -0.78
C SER A 72 -4.64 3.94 -1.76
N GLY A 73 -5.29 2.89 -1.24
CA GLY A 73 -5.70 1.73 -2.01
C GLY A 73 -7.12 1.26 -1.69
N VAL A 74 -7.83 0.82 -2.73
CA VAL A 74 -9.11 0.11 -2.63
C VAL A 74 -8.93 -1.27 -3.23
N PHE A 75 -9.34 -2.29 -2.50
CA PHE A 75 -9.20 -3.69 -2.88
C PHE A 75 -10.56 -4.38 -2.86
N ARG A 76 -10.86 -5.17 -3.89
CA ARG A 76 -11.93 -6.16 -3.83
C ARG A 76 -11.39 -7.41 -3.16
N THR A 77 -12.03 -7.84 -2.08
CA THR A 77 -11.67 -9.05 -1.33
C THR A 77 -12.65 -10.17 -1.63
N PHE A 78 -12.14 -11.41 -1.67
CA PHE A 78 -12.93 -12.61 -1.92
C PHE A 78 -12.82 -13.55 -0.72
N GLU A 79 -13.94 -14.19 -0.37
CA GLU A 79 -13.92 -15.28 0.60
C GLU A 79 -13.07 -16.44 0.04
N GLY A 80 -12.33 -17.08 0.94
CA GLY A 80 -11.40 -18.16 0.62
C GLY A 80 -12.06 -19.53 0.58
#